data_AF-A0A6J4XTM7-F1
#
_entry.id   AF-A0A6J4XTM7-F1
#
_cell.length_a   1.000
_cell.length_b   1.000
_cell.length_c   1.000
_cell.angle_alpha   90.00
_cell.angle_beta   90.00
_cell.angle_gamma   90.00
#
_symmetry.space_group_name_H-M   'P 1'
#
loop_
_entity.id
_entity.type
_entity.pdbx_description
1 polymer ?
#
loop_
_entity_poly.entity_id
_entity_poly.type
_entity_poly.pdbx_seq_one_letter_code
_entity_poly.pdbx_strand_id
1 'polypeptide(L)'
;MKNYLTSCIILTLVFLIACSSQSDEFTDLFVRVAEMKIKRNDYTLGETLTDKQKETARQNAVEASSPATYKFSDNNLFIVADNDTDRVLIMYERYDPTSREKVRELVGNLFFEFGDPTVMAHDKTIYWAFGEKGKISEQQFRDSKEKNQPLKTLATVKLDSSHKIMDDDDDGKARSVYYIVSSQPLLELLEKRNL
;
A
#
# COMPACT_ATOMS: atom_id res chain seq x y z
N MET A 1 -51.93 18.18 28.34
CA MET A 1 -51.22 18.06 27.04
C MET A 1 -49.93 18.88 27.06
N LYS A 2 -48.94 18.45 27.83
CA LYS A 2 -47.55 18.92 27.82
C LYS A 2 -46.79 17.71 28.32
N ASN A 3 -45.93 17.10 27.49
CA ASN A 3 -44.88 16.12 27.85
C ASN A 3 -44.36 15.27 26.67
N TYR A 4 -44.92 15.39 25.46
CA TYR A 4 -44.44 14.60 24.31
C TYR A 4 -43.34 15.28 23.46
N LEU A 5 -43.07 16.58 23.68
CA LEU A 5 -42.15 17.34 22.82
C LEU A 5 -40.67 17.18 23.22
N THR A 6 -40.37 16.88 24.48
CA THR A 6 -39.00 16.77 25.00
C THR A 6 -38.32 15.44 24.70
N SER A 7 -39.09 14.39 24.35
CA SER A 7 -38.55 13.05 24.11
C SER A 7 -38.01 12.85 22.68
N CYS A 8 -38.39 13.69 21.72
CA CYS A 8 -37.87 13.61 20.34
C CYS A 8 -36.49 14.26 20.18
N ILE A 9 -36.14 15.27 20.99
CA ILE A 9 -34.89 16.03 20.83
C ILE A 9 -33.67 15.21 21.32
N ILE A 10 -33.86 14.36 22.33
CA ILE A 10 -32.77 13.53 22.89
C ILE A 10 -32.40 12.38 21.94
N LEU A 11 -33.35 11.86 21.15
CA LEU A 11 -33.10 10.74 20.23
C LEU A 11 -32.31 11.15 18.97
N THR A 12 -32.46 12.39 18.50
CA THR A 12 -31.67 12.93 17.38
C THR A 12 -30.22 13.25 17.74
N LEU A 13 -29.90 13.52 19.01
CA LEU A 13 -28.53 13.84 19.43
C LEU A 13 -27.63 12.60 19.49
N VAL A 14 -28.19 11.42 19.79
CA VAL A 14 -27.44 10.16 19.89
C VAL A 14 -27.04 9.62 18.50
N PHE A 15 -27.83 9.89 17.46
CA PHE A 15 -27.53 9.42 16.10
C PHE A 15 -26.38 10.22 15.43
N LEU A 16 -26.17 11.47 15.81
CA LEU A 16 -25.07 12.31 15.30
C LEU A 16 -23.69 11.89 15.83
N ILE A 17 -23.62 11.25 17.01
CA ILE A 17 -22.34 10.85 17.62
C ILE A 17 -21.82 9.53 17.00
N ALA A 18 -22.70 8.68 16.48
CA ALA A 18 -22.31 7.39 15.91
C ALA A 18 -21.70 7.49 14.49
N CYS A 19 -21.92 8.58 13.76
CA CYS A 19 -21.33 8.78 12.43
C CYS A 19 -19.90 9.36 12.47
N SER A 20 -19.46 9.93 13.60
CA SER A 20 -18.13 10.56 13.71
C SER A 20 -16.99 9.54 13.90
N SER A 21 -17.28 8.38 14.48
CA SER A 21 -16.23 7.40 14.84
C SER A 21 -15.61 6.70 13.62
N GLN A 22 -16.36 6.55 12.53
CA GLN A 22 -15.88 5.91 11.31
C GLN A 22 -14.98 6.81 10.47
N SER A 23 -15.25 8.12 10.41
CA SER A 23 -14.38 9.08 9.72
C SER A 23 -13.03 9.23 10.41
N ASP A 24 -13.01 9.10 11.74
CA ASP A 24 -11.82 9.23 12.56
C ASP A 24 -10.86 8.05 12.37
N GLU A 25 -11.36 6.81 12.37
CA GLU A 25 -10.54 5.61 12.11
C GLU A 25 -9.95 5.63 10.69
N PHE A 26 -10.74 6.08 9.71
CA PHE A 26 -10.31 6.14 8.31
C PHE A 26 -9.16 7.13 8.13
N THR A 27 -9.33 8.34 8.65
CA THR A 27 -8.32 9.41 8.56
C THR A 27 -7.05 9.02 9.32
N ASP A 28 -7.19 8.44 10.51
CA ASP A 28 -6.06 8.02 11.35
C ASP A 28 -5.20 6.94 10.69
N LEU A 29 -5.80 5.95 10.01
CA LEU A 29 -5.03 4.92 9.32
C LEU A 29 -4.23 5.51 8.15
N PHE A 30 -4.81 6.41 7.36
CA PHE A 30 -4.09 7.10 6.28
C PHE A 30 -2.93 7.95 6.80
N VAL A 31 -3.13 8.67 7.91
CA VAL A 31 -2.07 9.45 8.56
C VAL A 31 -0.92 8.54 8.99
N ARG A 32 -1.22 7.45 9.70
CA ARG A 32 -0.20 6.48 10.13
C ARG A 32 0.55 5.87 8.95
N VAL A 33 -0.13 5.59 7.84
CA VAL A 33 0.52 5.05 6.63
C VAL A 33 1.41 6.08 5.95
N ALA A 34 0.93 7.32 5.81
CA ALA A 34 1.69 8.42 5.21
C ALA A 34 2.93 8.82 6.05
N GLU A 35 2.87 8.69 7.37
CA GLU A 35 3.98 8.93 8.28
C GLU A 35 5.13 7.93 8.12
N MET A 36 4.88 6.74 7.57
CA MET A 36 5.93 5.78 7.24
C MET A 36 6.81 6.23 6.06
N LYS A 37 6.38 7.25 5.30
CA LYS A 37 7.13 7.82 4.16
C LYS A 37 7.63 6.77 3.16
N ILE A 38 6.84 5.72 2.95
CA ILE A 38 7.14 4.69 1.94
C ILE A 38 6.85 5.31 0.58
N LYS A 39 7.92 5.70 -0.09
CA LYS A 39 7.91 6.47 -1.32
C LYS A 39 8.33 5.59 -2.51
N ARG A 40 7.90 5.97 -3.71
CA ARG A 40 8.47 5.51 -4.97
C ARG A 40 8.34 6.63 -5.99
N ASN A 41 9.44 7.00 -6.65
CA ASN A 41 9.53 8.21 -7.48
C ASN A 41 9.04 9.44 -6.71
N ASP A 42 7.98 10.12 -7.13
CA ASP A 42 7.42 11.28 -6.43
C ASP A 42 6.15 10.97 -5.61
N TYR A 43 5.76 9.70 -5.51
CA TYR A 43 4.53 9.25 -4.86
C TYR A 43 4.80 8.64 -3.48
N THR A 44 3.99 8.98 -2.48
CA THR A 44 4.08 8.41 -1.13
C THR A 44 2.79 7.65 -0.82
N LEU A 45 2.92 6.43 -0.31
CA LEU A 45 1.77 5.62 0.11
C LEU A 45 0.92 6.38 1.16
N GLY A 46 -0.39 6.46 0.95
CA GLY A 46 -1.34 7.10 1.86
C GLY A 46 -1.43 8.63 1.75
N GLU A 47 -0.50 9.29 1.06
CA GLU A 47 -0.56 10.74 0.83
C GLU A 47 -1.54 11.09 -0.30
N THR A 48 -2.15 12.28 -0.19
CA THR A 48 -2.97 12.86 -1.25
C THR A 48 -2.09 13.29 -2.42
N LEU A 49 -2.52 12.98 -3.64
CA LEU A 49 -1.85 13.38 -4.86
C LEU A 49 -1.79 14.91 -4.98
N THR A 50 -0.61 15.40 -5.34
CA THR A 50 -0.41 16.81 -5.68
C THR A 50 -1.15 17.18 -6.96
N ASP A 51 -1.37 18.48 -7.21
CA ASP A 51 -2.03 18.94 -8.44
C ASP A 51 -1.28 18.49 -9.71
N LYS A 52 0.05 18.47 -9.66
CA LYS A 52 0.88 17.95 -10.76
C LYS A 52 0.62 16.46 -11.01
N GLN A 53 0.53 15.66 -9.95
CA GLN A 53 0.28 14.22 -10.07
C GLN A 53 -1.15 13.92 -10.54
N LYS A 54 -2.13 14.72 -10.11
CA LYS A 54 -3.51 14.62 -10.62
C LYS A 54 -3.59 14.98 -12.10
N GLU A 55 -2.77 15.93 -12.56
CA GLU A 55 -2.67 16.22 -13.99
C GLU A 55 -2.05 15.05 -14.76
N THR A 56 -0.96 14.46 -14.27
CA THR A 56 -0.41 13.21 -14.80
C THR A 56 -1.49 12.11 -14.86
N ALA A 57 -2.31 11.98 -13.81
CA ALA A 57 -3.35 10.97 -13.74
C ALA A 57 -4.42 11.12 -14.83
N ARG A 58 -4.83 12.35 -15.14
CA ARG A 58 -5.79 12.63 -16.22
C ARG A 58 -5.21 12.32 -17.60
N GLN A 59 -3.93 12.57 -17.79
CA GLN A 59 -3.26 12.38 -19.08
C GLN A 59 -2.93 10.91 -19.36
N ASN A 60 -2.61 10.14 -18.31
CA ASN A 60 -2.10 8.77 -18.41
C ASN A 60 -3.00 7.75 -17.71
N ALA A 61 -4.33 7.95 -17.81
CA ALA A 61 -5.32 7.08 -17.20
C ALA A 61 -5.21 5.64 -17.75
N VAL A 62 -5.40 4.68 -16.85
CA VAL A 62 -5.41 3.24 -17.14
C VAL A 62 -6.67 2.66 -16.52
N GLU A 63 -7.22 1.61 -17.14
CA GLU A 63 -8.38 0.92 -16.61
C GLU A 63 -8.16 0.48 -15.15
N ALA A 64 -9.08 0.92 -14.28
CA ALA A 64 -9.07 0.63 -12.86
C ALA A 64 -9.76 -0.71 -12.56
N SER A 65 -9.30 -1.40 -11.53
CA SER A 65 -9.87 -2.69 -11.11
C SER A 65 -11.13 -2.55 -10.23
N SER A 66 -11.47 -1.34 -9.79
CA SER A 66 -12.60 -1.06 -8.89
C SER A 66 -13.20 0.32 -9.20
N PRO A 67 -14.53 0.50 -9.11
CA PRO A 67 -15.17 1.80 -9.29
C PRO A 67 -14.82 2.82 -8.18
N ALA A 68 -14.30 2.36 -7.04
CA ALA A 68 -13.88 3.22 -5.94
C ALA A 68 -12.47 3.81 -6.12
N THR A 69 -11.74 3.35 -7.15
CA THR A 69 -10.37 3.79 -7.41
C THR A 69 -10.22 4.27 -8.84
N TYR A 70 -9.18 5.06 -9.05
CA TYR A 70 -8.65 5.32 -10.37
C TYR A 70 -7.20 4.89 -10.45
N LYS A 71 -6.78 4.56 -11.66
CA LYS A 71 -5.44 4.08 -11.93
C LYS A 71 -4.84 4.88 -13.07
N PHE A 72 -3.57 5.18 -12.95
CA PHE A 72 -2.81 5.85 -14.00
C PHE A 72 -1.36 5.39 -13.98
N SER A 73 -0.62 5.77 -15.01
CA SER A 73 0.81 5.50 -15.11
C SER A 73 1.62 6.80 -15.10
N ASP A 74 2.77 6.75 -14.45
CA ASP A 74 3.84 7.74 -14.58
C ASP A 74 5.12 6.97 -14.94
N ASN A 75 5.49 7.02 -16.22
CA ASN A 75 6.52 6.16 -16.80
C ASN A 75 6.20 4.66 -16.58
N ASN A 76 7.08 3.93 -15.89
CA ASN A 76 6.90 2.51 -15.59
C ASN A 76 6.14 2.25 -14.28
N LEU A 77 5.81 3.30 -13.53
CA LEU A 77 5.13 3.20 -12.25
C LEU A 77 3.62 3.35 -12.44
N PHE A 78 2.87 2.35 -12.03
CA PHE A 78 1.42 2.43 -11.93
C PHE A 78 1.02 2.86 -10.53
N ILE A 79 0.08 3.80 -10.47
CA ILE A 79 -0.49 4.32 -9.23
C ILE A 79 -1.97 3.98 -9.20
N VAL A 80 -2.44 3.46 -8.08
CA VAL A 80 -3.86 3.33 -7.76
C VAL A 80 -4.18 4.31 -6.64
N ALA A 81 -5.15 5.17 -6.86
CA ALA A 81 -5.58 6.17 -5.90
C ALA A 81 -7.08 6.07 -5.62
N ASP A 82 -7.46 6.51 -4.42
CA ASP A 82 -8.84 6.61 -3.99
C ASP A 82 -9.58 7.73 -4.75
N ASN A 83 -10.75 7.46 -5.31
CA ASN A 83 -11.52 8.44 -6.08
C ASN A 83 -12.00 9.63 -5.23
N ASP A 84 -12.29 9.39 -3.94
CA ASP A 84 -12.92 10.41 -3.09
C ASP A 84 -11.89 11.35 -2.45
N THR A 85 -10.69 10.84 -2.16
CA THR A 85 -9.68 11.56 -1.37
C THR A 85 -8.38 11.85 -2.13
N ASP A 86 -8.25 11.37 -3.37
CA ASP A 86 -7.02 11.42 -4.17
C ASP A 86 -5.80 10.81 -3.47
N ARG A 87 -6.00 9.92 -2.49
CA ARG A 87 -4.91 9.31 -1.73
C ARG A 87 -4.34 8.09 -2.43
N VAL A 88 -3.01 7.96 -2.43
CA VAL A 88 -2.30 6.82 -3.01
C VAL A 88 -2.56 5.56 -2.18
N LEU A 89 -3.08 4.52 -2.82
CA LEU A 89 -3.40 3.23 -2.20
C LEU A 89 -2.37 2.15 -2.55
N ILE A 90 -1.93 2.14 -3.81
CA ILE A 90 -0.99 1.15 -4.34
C ILE A 90 -0.04 1.85 -5.31
N MET A 91 1.23 1.47 -5.26
CA MET A 91 2.23 1.82 -6.27
C MET A 91 2.87 0.54 -6.75
N TYR A 92 2.96 0.30 -8.06
CA TYR A 92 3.58 -0.93 -8.55
C TYR A 92 4.26 -0.76 -9.90
N GLU A 93 5.29 -1.57 -10.13
CA GLU A 93 6.00 -1.67 -11.41
C GLU A 93 5.92 -3.12 -11.91
N ARG A 94 5.76 -3.30 -13.22
CA ARG A 94 5.81 -4.62 -13.86
C ARG A 94 6.73 -4.56 -15.07
N TYR A 95 7.69 -5.45 -15.12
CA TYR A 95 8.60 -5.61 -16.26
C TYR A 95 8.49 -7.04 -16.79
N ASP A 96 7.99 -7.18 -18.01
CA ASP A 96 7.69 -8.47 -18.63
C ASP A 96 7.67 -8.33 -20.17
N PRO A 97 8.67 -8.84 -20.90
CA PRO A 97 9.91 -9.47 -20.42
C PRO A 97 10.94 -8.43 -19.93
N THR A 98 11.90 -8.85 -19.11
CA THR A 98 13.01 -8.01 -18.63
C THR A 98 14.35 -8.76 -18.58
N SER A 99 15.44 -7.99 -18.60
CA SER A 99 16.80 -8.50 -18.47
C SER A 99 17.17 -8.76 -17.01
N ARG A 100 18.21 -9.57 -16.80
CA ARG A 100 18.75 -9.85 -15.47
C ARG A 100 19.32 -8.61 -14.81
N GLU A 101 20.01 -7.79 -15.60
CA GLU A 101 20.57 -6.51 -15.19
C GLU A 101 19.48 -5.63 -14.61
N LYS A 102 18.30 -5.60 -15.24
CA LYS A 102 17.17 -4.81 -14.75
C LYS A 102 16.59 -5.35 -13.45
N VAL A 103 16.50 -6.68 -13.29
CA VAL A 103 16.08 -7.30 -12.01
C VAL A 103 17.07 -6.94 -10.90
N ARG A 104 18.38 -7.06 -11.15
CA ARG A 104 19.43 -6.71 -10.19
C ARG A 104 19.43 -5.23 -9.83
N GLU A 105 19.27 -4.36 -10.82
CA GLU A 105 19.14 -2.91 -10.63
C GLU A 105 17.92 -2.61 -9.74
N LEU A 106 16.76 -3.19 -10.04
CA LEU A 106 15.56 -3.02 -9.23
C LEU A 106 15.78 -3.49 -7.80
N VAL A 107 16.30 -4.71 -7.60
CA VAL A 107 16.59 -5.25 -6.27
C VAL A 107 17.58 -4.36 -5.52
N GLY A 108 18.69 -3.95 -6.15
CA GLY A 108 19.66 -3.04 -5.57
C GLY A 108 19.05 -1.71 -5.12
N ASN A 109 18.18 -1.12 -5.96
CA ASN A 109 17.46 0.11 -5.62
C ASN A 109 16.53 -0.10 -4.42
N LEU A 110 15.82 -1.23 -4.34
CA LEU A 110 14.95 -1.53 -3.20
C LEU A 110 15.74 -1.77 -1.91
N PHE A 111 16.90 -2.40 -1.97
CA PHE A 111 17.79 -2.52 -0.81
C PHE A 111 18.36 -1.17 -0.38
N PHE A 112 18.71 -0.29 -1.32
CA PHE A 112 19.15 1.06 -1.00
C PHE A 112 18.03 1.88 -0.34
N GLU A 113 16.80 1.75 -0.83
CA GLU A 113 15.64 2.51 -0.38
C GLU A 113 15.06 2.00 0.96
N PHE A 114 14.95 0.69 1.13
CA PHE A 114 14.27 0.06 2.27
C PHE A 114 15.22 -0.69 3.22
N GLY A 115 16.51 -0.79 2.89
CA GLY A 115 17.50 -1.58 3.63
C GLY A 115 17.24 -3.09 3.51
N ASP A 116 17.70 -3.86 4.50
CA ASP A 116 17.49 -5.31 4.51
C ASP A 116 16.01 -5.70 4.56
N PRO A 117 15.61 -6.78 3.86
CA PRO A 117 14.24 -7.26 3.84
C PRO A 117 13.82 -7.88 5.18
N THR A 118 12.52 -7.89 5.43
CA THR A 118 11.92 -8.63 6.55
C THR A 118 12.00 -10.13 6.31
N VAL A 119 11.78 -10.58 5.08
CA VAL A 119 11.90 -11.99 4.70
C VAL A 119 12.17 -12.14 3.20
N MET A 120 12.95 -13.15 2.85
CA MET A 120 13.07 -13.64 1.47
C MET A 120 12.46 -15.04 1.40
N ALA A 121 11.65 -15.30 0.38
CA ALA A 121 10.95 -16.57 0.21
C ALA A 121 11.33 -17.21 -1.13
N HIS A 122 11.75 -18.47 -1.07
CA HIS A 122 12.04 -19.33 -2.22
C HIS A 122 12.99 -18.70 -3.26
N ASP A 123 13.90 -17.83 -2.82
CA ASP A 123 14.83 -17.03 -3.65
C ASP A 123 14.16 -16.18 -4.75
N LYS A 124 12.83 -16.03 -4.71
CA LYS A 124 12.02 -15.42 -5.77
C LYS A 124 11.19 -14.24 -5.29
N THR A 125 10.91 -14.19 -4.00
CA THR A 125 10.12 -13.11 -3.41
C THR A 125 10.91 -12.43 -2.29
N ILE A 126 10.93 -11.11 -2.30
CA ILE A 126 11.50 -10.29 -1.24
C ILE A 126 10.39 -9.43 -0.64
N TYR A 127 10.31 -9.41 0.68
CA TYR A 127 9.33 -8.64 1.42
C TYR A 127 9.99 -7.69 2.42
N TRP A 128 9.50 -6.45 2.44
CA TRP A 128 9.68 -5.52 3.55
C TRP A 128 8.32 -5.23 4.14
N ALA A 129 8.17 -5.45 5.45
CA ALA A 129 6.96 -5.15 6.18
C ALA A 129 7.20 -3.96 7.12
N PHE A 130 6.19 -3.11 7.26
CA PHE A 130 6.24 -1.92 8.09
C PHE A 130 5.09 -1.97 9.08
N GLY A 131 5.39 -1.81 10.37
CA GLY A 131 4.40 -1.69 11.43
C GLY A 131 4.38 -0.26 12.00
N GLU A 132 3.67 -0.07 13.12
CA GLU A 132 3.56 1.23 13.80
C GLU A 132 4.90 1.82 14.23
N LYS A 133 5.92 0.98 14.44
CA LYS A 133 7.28 1.40 14.85
C LYS A 133 8.25 1.52 13.67
N GLY A 134 7.75 1.48 12.43
CA GLY A 134 8.56 1.48 11.21
C GLY A 134 8.85 0.06 10.68
N LYS A 135 9.97 -0.10 9.99
CA LYS A 135 10.34 -1.36 9.32
C LYS A 135 10.47 -2.51 10.33
N ILE A 136 9.82 -3.62 10.04
CA ILE A 136 9.94 -4.88 10.77
C ILE A 136 11.22 -5.60 10.29
N SER A 137 12.15 -5.86 11.21
CA SER A 137 13.35 -6.63 10.91
C SER A 137 13.06 -8.13 10.79
N GLU A 138 13.98 -8.86 10.15
CA GLU A 138 13.92 -10.32 10.11
C GLU A 138 13.84 -10.94 11.51
N GLN A 139 14.64 -10.45 12.46
CA GLN A 139 14.62 -10.95 13.83
C GLN A 139 13.27 -10.72 14.52
N GLN A 140 12.66 -9.53 14.35
CA GLN A 140 11.33 -9.26 14.89
C GLN A 140 10.29 -10.21 14.29
N PHE A 141 10.35 -10.44 12.99
CA PHE A 141 9.46 -11.37 12.30
C PHE A 141 9.64 -12.82 12.80
N ARG A 142 10.88 -13.27 12.96
CA ARG A 142 11.18 -14.60 13.52
C ARG A 142 10.68 -14.77 14.94
N ASP A 143 10.98 -13.82 15.82
CA ASP A 143 10.51 -13.83 17.21
C ASP A 143 8.98 -13.90 17.29
N SER A 144 8.29 -13.16 16.41
CA SER A 144 6.84 -13.14 16.35
C SER A 144 6.24 -14.50 15.97
N LYS A 145 6.89 -15.21 15.04
CA LYS A 145 6.51 -16.58 14.66
C LYS A 145 6.77 -17.57 15.77
N GLU A 146 7.96 -17.52 16.38
CA GLU A 146 8.35 -18.42 17.47
C GLU A 146 7.41 -18.27 18.69
N LYS A 147 6.95 -17.04 18.95
CA LYS A 147 6.03 -16.73 20.07
C LYS A 147 4.55 -16.84 19.72
N ASN A 148 4.19 -17.16 18.47
CA ASN A 148 2.81 -17.11 17.95
C ASN A 148 2.10 -15.77 18.22
N GLN A 149 2.83 -14.67 18.13
CA GLN A 149 2.32 -13.31 18.33
C GLN A 149 2.37 -12.57 16.99
N PRO A 150 1.24 -12.42 16.27
CA PRO A 150 1.26 -11.79 14.95
C PRO A 150 1.68 -10.32 15.04
N LEU A 151 2.58 -9.91 14.15
CA LEU A 151 2.95 -8.50 14.01
C LEU A 151 1.87 -7.74 13.25
N LYS A 152 1.43 -6.62 13.81
CA LYS A 152 0.53 -5.69 13.12
C LYS A 152 1.31 -4.97 12.02
N THR A 153 1.06 -5.37 10.78
CA THR A 153 1.65 -4.77 9.58
C THR A 153 0.71 -3.72 9.01
N LEU A 154 1.22 -2.51 8.79
CA LEU A 154 0.49 -1.39 8.21
C LEU A 154 0.74 -1.27 6.71
N ALA A 155 1.94 -1.58 6.24
CA ALA A 155 2.26 -1.54 4.82
C ALA A 155 3.32 -2.58 4.46
N THR A 156 3.35 -2.95 3.19
CA THR A 156 4.29 -3.90 2.62
C THR A 156 4.88 -3.37 1.34
N VAL A 157 6.13 -3.74 1.13
CA VAL A 157 6.82 -3.68 -0.16
C VAL A 157 7.14 -5.12 -0.53
N LYS A 158 6.71 -5.54 -1.71
CA LYS A 158 6.90 -6.91 -2.21
C LYS A 158 7.48 -6.86 -3.60
N LEU A 159 8.55 -7.62 -3.82
CA LEU A 159 9.07 -7.93 -5.14
C LEU A 159 8.91 -9.43 -5.40
N ASP A 160 8.29 -9.79 -6.51
CA ASP A 160 8.20 -11.15 -7.05
C ASP A 160 8.97 -11.24 -8.36
N SER A 161 9.73 -12.32 -8.51
CA SER A 161 10.40 -12.67 -9.76
C SER A 161 10.01 -14.07 -10.20
N SER A 162 9.78 -14.24 -11.50
CA SER A 162 9.58 -15.56 -12.14
C SER A 162 10.78 -16.51 -11.92
N HIS A 163 11.98 -15.95 -11.85
CA HIS A 163 13.25 -16.65 -11.66
C HIS A 163 13.88 -16.29 -10.33
N LYS A 164 14.80 -17.13 -9.86
CA LYS A 164 15.58 -16.83 -8.65
C LYS A 164 16.33 -15.51 -8.82
N ILE A 165 16.26 -14.66 -7.80
CA ILE A 165 16.80 -13.29 -7.83
C ILE A 165 18.32 -13.30 -7.70
N MET A 166 18.85 -14.18 -6.85
CA MET A 166 20.28 -14.28 -6.53
C MET A 166 20.99 -15.38 -7.32
N ASP A 167 20.33 -15.99 -8.31
CA ASP A 167 20.95 -17.06 -9.09
C ASP A 167 22.02 -16.48 -10.01
N ASP A 168 23.18 -17.13 -10.01
CA ASP A 168 24.32 -16.72 -10.82
C ASP A 168 24.27 -17.25 -12.26
N ASP A 169 23.46 -18.29 -12.49
CA ASP A 169 23.33 -18.92 -13.79
C ASP A 169 22.44 -18.11 -14.73
N ASP A 170 22.96 -17.79 -15.92
CA ASP A 170 22.15 -17.21 -16.99
C ASP A 170 21.66 -18.31 -17.93
N ASP A 171 20.40 -18.68 -17.78
CA ASP A 171 19.74 -19.65 -18.65
C ASP A 171 19.21 -19.03 -19.95
N GLY A 172 19.49 -17.74 -20.18
CA GLY A 172 19.06 -16.98 -21.36
C GLY A 172 17.54 -16.76 -21.43
N LYS A 173 16.78 -17.10 -20.37
CA LYS A 173 15.32 -16.96 -20.38
C LYS A 173 14.89 -15.55 -20.03
N ALA A 174 13.84 -15.11 -20.71
CA ALA A 174 13.13 -13.89 -20.35
C ALA A 174 12.60 -13.98 -18.92
N ARG A 175 12.87 -12.94 -18.12
CA ARG A 175 12.43 -12.86 -16.73
C ARG A 175 11.26 -11.88 -16.67
N SER A 176 10.27 -12.18 -15.84
CA SER A 176 9.29 -11.20 -15.38
C SER A 176 9.54 -10.87 -13.91
N VAL A 177 9.43 -9.58 -13.58
CA VAL A 177 9.49 -9.07 -12.21
C VAL A 177 8.34 -8.12 -11.95
N TYR A 178 7.78 -8.24 -10.76
CA TYR A 178 6.67 -7.45 -10.28
C TYR A 178 7.02 -6.89 -8.92
N TYR A 179 6.84 -5.58 -8.75
CA TYR A 179 7.11 -4.86 -7.52
C TYR A 179 5.85 -4.12 -7.11
N ILE A 180 5.43 -4.22 -5.85
CA ILE A 180 4.25 -3.54 -5.31
C ILE A 180 4.52 -2.99 -3.92
N VAL A 181 4.07 -1.75 -3.72
CA VAL A 181 3.93 -1.07 -2.43
C VAL A 181 2.44 -0.94 -2.14
N SER A 182 2.00 -1.42 -0.98
CA SER A 182 0.58 -1.39 -0.62
C SER A 182 0.37 -1.40 0.90
N SER A 183 -0.84 -1.04 1.33
CA SER A 183 -1.30 -1.20 2.70
C SER A 183 -2.56 -2.04 2.72
N GLN A 184 -2.44 -3.29 3.15
CA GLN A 184 -3.60 -4.18 3.28
C GLN A 184 -4.70 -3.58 4.19
N PRO A 185 -4.38 -2.98 5.36
CA PRO A 185 -5.38 -2.29 6.17
C PRO A 185 -6.13 -1.17 5.43
N LEU A 186 -5.46 -0.38 4.58
CA LEU A 186 -6.13 0.66 3.79
C LEU A 186 -7.06 0.06 2.73
N LEU A 187 -6.66 -1.04 2.10
CA LEU A 187 -7.49 -1.73 1.10
C LEU A 187 -8.75 -2.33 1.75
N GLU A 188 -8.61 -2.99 2.91
CA GLU A 188 -9.75 -3.53 3.67
C GLU A 188 -10.70 -2.42 4.15
N LEU A 189 -10.14 -1.29 4.56
CA LEU A 189 -10.90 -0.12 4.97
C LEU A 189 -11.67 0.49 3.78
N LEU A 190 -11.06 0.54 2.59
CA LEU A 190 -11.74 0.98 1.37
C LEU A 190 -12.86 0.03 0.97
N GLU A 191 -12.65 -1.29 1.05
CA GLU A 191 -13.71 -2.28 0.79
C GLU A 191 -14.92 -2.06 1.72
N LYS A 192 -14.68 -1.83 3.02
CA LYS A 192 -15.74 -1.55 3.99
C LYS A 192 -16.50 -0.26 3.72
N ARG A 193 -15.86 0.77 3.13
CA ARG A 193 -16.51 2.04 2.77
C ARG A 193 -17.47 1.88 1.60
N ASN A 194 -17.21 0.91 0.72
CA ASN A 194 -17.95 0.69 -0.53
C ASN A 194 -18.99 -0.45 -0.44
N LEU A 195 -19.15 -1.06 0.74
CA LEU A 195 -20.21 -2.01 1.09
C LEU A 195 -21.35 -1.28 1.81
#